data_AF-A0A2E3CZQ4-F1
#
_entry.id   AF-A0A2E3CZQ4-F1
#
_cell.length_a   1.000
_cell.length_b   1.000
_cell.length_c   1.000
_cell.angle_alpha   90.00
_cell.angle_beta   90.00
_cell.angle_gamma   90.00
#
_symmetry.space_group_name_H-M   'P 1'
#
loop_
_entity.id
_entity.type
_entity.pdbx_description
1 polymer ?
#
loop_
_entity_poly.entity_id
_entity_poly.type
_entity_poly.pdbx_seq_one_letter_code
_entity_poly.pdbx_strand_id
1 'polypeptide(L)'
;MTSIFKGIATLLVAFCVWLIMLAFMVGVLQSEWLAPYLKHIKFPTSTAELGDSLNIFVGLISTFTVLVAVYAVILQSRSLKLSIAAQREQEQALLQQMRRQEVMLQISSYTARIQILASDREWYQHLIDRYREIREAEKDESKWQDAHDKMTRCQSKNTEIKNKMNELSSALDTLVQQLTVDSVVA
;
A
#
# COMPACT_ATOMS: atom_id res chain seq x y z
N MET A 1 25.39 -0.80 -13.75
CA MET A 1 26.85 -0.61 -13.98
C MET A 1 27.21 0.74 -14.60
N THR A 2 26.36 1.37 -15.43
CA THR A 2 26.71 2.61 -16.13
C THR A 2 26.74 3.88 -15.27
N SER A 3 26.05 3.94 -14.12
CA SER A 3 26.09 5.14 -13.25
C SER A 3 27.36 5.24 -12.40
N ILE A 4 27.90 4.11 -11.96
CA ILE A 4 29.14 4.06 -11.15
C ILE A 4 30.34 4.50 -12.00
N PHE A 5 30.43 4.02 -13.25
CA PHE A 5 31.51 4.40 -14.17
C PHE A 5 31.47 5.89 -14.51
N LYS A 6 30.26 6.46 -14.67
CA LYS A 6 30.09 7.91 -14.85
C LYS A 6 30.61 8.68 -13.64
N GLY A 7 30.26 8.27 -12.43
CA GLY A 7 30.72 8.92 -11.19
C GLY A 7 32.25 8.93 -11.03
N ILE A 8 32.91 7.81 -11.35
CA ILE A 8 34.38 7.71 -11.30
C ILE A 8 35.02 8.62 -12.35
N ALA A 9 34.47 8.67 -13.57
CA ALA A 9 34.96 9.54 -14.62
C ALA A 9 34.84 11.03 -14.26
N THR A 10 33.72 11.46 -13.65
CA THR A 10 33.57 12.85 -13.21
C THR A 10 34.56 13.23 -12.12
N LEU A 11 34.83 12.32 -11.17
CA LEU A 11 35.82 12.54 -10.11
C LEU A 11 37.23 12.67 -10.68
N LEU A 12 37.61 11.83 -11.64
CA LEU A 12 38.90 11.92 -12.32
C LEU A 12 39.07 13.24 -13.06
N VAL A 13 38.06 13.67 -13.82
CA VAL A 13 38.10 14.95 -14.53
C VAL A 13 38.21 16.12 -13.54
N ALA A 14 37.43 16.12 -12.46
CA ALA A 14 37.51 17.15 -11.43
C ALA A 14 38.91 17.21 -10.78
N PHE A 15 39.50 16.06 -10.49
CA PHE A 15 40.85 15.97 -9.94
C PHE A 15 41.92 16.49 -10.91
N CYS A 16 41.81 16.16 -12.20
CA CYS A 16 42.71 16.68 -13.23
C CYS A 16 42.59 18.20 -13.39
N VAL A 17 41.37 18.75 -13.42
CA VAL A 17 41.13 20.20 -13.49
C VAL A 17 41.74 20.91 -12.26
N TRP A 18 41.60 20.32 -11.07
CA TRP A 18 42.18 20.85 -9.84
C TRP A 18 43.72 20.87 -9.89
N LEU A 19 44.36 19.80 -10.37
CA LEU A 19 45.82 19.75 -10.54
C LEU A 19 46.33 20.77 -11.56
N ILE A 20 45.61 20.97 -12.66
CA ILE A 20 45.95 21.99 -13.67
C ILE A 20 45.85 23.40 -13.07
N MET A 21 44.80 23.67 -12.29
CA MET A 21 44.65 24.95 -11.59
C MET A 21 45.81 25.20 -10.60
N LEU A 22 46.25 24.18 -9.87
CA LEU A 22 47.41 24.25 -8.98
C LEU A 22 48.71 24.54 -9.75
N ALA A 23 48.96 23.79 -10.83
CA ALA A 23 50.14 23.98 -11.67
C ALA A 23 50.19 25.38 -12.30
N PHE A 24 49.01 25.94 -12.63
CA PHE A 24 48.87 27.32 -13.08
C PHE A 24 49.19 28.33 -11.97
N MET A 25 48.66 28.16 -10.76
CA MET A 25 48.90 29.08 -9.63
C MET A 25 50.36 29.08 -9.16
N VAL A 26 51.07 27.94 -9.29
CA VAL A 26 52.51 27.82 -8.95
C VAL A 26 53.41 28.40 -10.06
N GLY A 27 52.85 28.75 -11.23
CA GLY A 27 53.60 29.31 -12.35
C GLY A 27 54.38 28.27 -13.16
N VAL A 28 54.05 26.99 -13.03
CA VAL A 28 54.64 25.90 -13.84
C VAL A 28 54.15 25.99 -15.29
N LEU A 29 52.91 26.46 -15.50
CA LEU A 29 52.37 26.77 -16.82
C LEU A 29 52.72 28.21 -17.21
N GLN A 30 53.46 28.37 -18.32
CA GLN A 30 53.83 29.67 -18.88
C GLN A 30 52.59 30.43 -19.39
N SER A 31 52.52 31.74 -19.08
CA SER A 31 51.34 32.61 -19.29
C SER A 31 51.06 32.99 -20.74
N GLU A 32 51.79 32.42 -21.70
CA GLU A 32 51.70 32.74 -23.12
C GLU A 32 50.32 32.40 -23.70
N TRP A 33 49.66 31.40 -23.13
CA TRP A 33 48.34 30.90 -23.51
C TRP A 33 47.20 31.64 -22.81
N LEU A 34 47.51 32.55 -21.89
CA LEU A 34 46.52 33.25 -21.08
C LEU A 34 45.96 34.46 -21.83
N ALA A 35 44.65 34.65 -21.72
CA ALA A 35 43.98 35.78 -22.37
C ALA A 35 44.57 37.12 -21.89
N PRO A 36 44.66 38.15 -22.77
CA PRO A 36 45.40 39.39 -22.48
C PRO A 36 44.96 40.10 -21.19
N TYR A 37 43.67 40.02 -20.84
CA TYR A 37 43.11 40.63 -19.63
C TYR A 37 43.59 39.98 -18.33
N LEU A 38 43.98 38.70 -18.35
CA LEU A 38 44.50 37.99 -17.17
C LEU A 38 45.98 38.30 -16.93
N LYS A 39 46.71 38.85 -17.91
CA LYS A 39 48.12 39.23 -17.77
C LYS A 39 48.34 40.39 -16.80
N HIS A 40 47.28 41.12 -16.45
CA HIS A 40 47.33 42.22 -15.47
C HIS A 40 47.12 41.76 -14.01
N ILE A 41 46.81 40.48 -13.79
CA ILE A 41 46.63 39.93 -12.45
C ILE A 41 48.01 39.74 -11.82
N LYS A 42 48.25 40.38 -10.67
CA LYS A 42 49.48 40.17 -9.90
C LYS A 42 49.47 38.75 -9.34
N PHE A 43 50.47 37.96 -9.73
CA PHE A 43 50.71 36.67 -9.10
C PHE A 43 51.30 36.88 -7.70
N PRO A 44 50.97 36.01 -6.73
CA PRO A 44 51.55 36.07 -5.40
C PRO A 44 53.07 35.92 -5.51
N THR A 45 53.79 36.83 -4.86
CA THR A 45 55.25 36.87 -4.87
C THR A 45 55.85 36.03 -3.75
N SER A 46 55.03 35.65 -2.77
CA SER A 46 55.42 34.80 -1.66
C SER A 46 54.42 33.67 -1.41
N THR A 47 54.90 32.60 -0.77
CA THR A 47 54.05 31.50 -0.29
C THR A 47 53.00 31.96 0.72
N ALA A 48 53.24 33.05 1.44
CA ALA A 48 52.26 33.66 2.34
C ALA A 48 51.08 34.28 1.58
N GLU A 49 51.34 35.07 0.53
CA GLU A 49 50.30 35.68 -0.31
C GLU A 49 49.49 34.62 -1.10
N LEU A 50 50.15 33.53 -1.51
CA LEU A 50 49.47 32.38 -2.11
C LEU A 50 48.53 31.70 -1.11
N GLY A 51 49.00 31.51 0.14
CA GLY A 51 48.19 30.97 1.23
C GLY A 51 46.96 31.81 1.51
N ASP A 52 47.08 33.13 1.58
CA ASP A 52 45.96 34.05 1.81
C ASP A 52 44.95 34.01 0.66
N SER A 53 45.43 34.00 -0.58
CA SER A 53 44.57 33.90 -1.78
C SER A 53 43.81 32.58 -1.84
N LEU A 54 44.49 31.48 -1.51
CA LEU A 54 43.87 30.16 -1.40
C LEU A 54 42.85 30.11 -0.27
N ASN A 55 43.10 30.77 0.86
CA ASN A 55 42.17 30.79 1.98
C ASN A 55 40.86 31.52 1.63
N ILE A 56 40.95 32.63 0.89
CA ILE A 56 39.76 33.33 0.35
C ILE A 56 39.00 32.41 -0.63
N PHE A 57 39.72 31.73 -1.51
CA PHE A 57 39.13 30.81 -2.48
C PHE A 57 38.44 29.61 -1.79
N VAL A 58 39.07 29.04 -0.76
CA VAL A 58 38.48 28.01 0.10
C VAL A 58 37.22 28.52 0.78
N GLY A 59 37.22 29.76 1.29
CA GLY A 59 36.03 30.39 1.86
C GLY A 59 34.87 30.53 0.85
N LEU A 60 35.18 30.92 -0.38
CA LEU A 60 34.23 31.03 -1.49
C LEU A 60 33.64 29.67 -1.88
N ILE A 61 34.49 28.65 -2.04
CA ILE A 61 34.05 27.28 -2.31
C ILE A 61 33.19 26.74 -1.16
N SER A 62 33.58 27.00 0.09
CA SER A 62 32.82 26.57 1.27
C SER A 62 31.41 27.14 1.27
N THR A 63 31.26 28.44 0.99
CA THR A 63 29.95 29.10 0.93
C THR A 63 29.11 28.56 -0.23
N PHE A 64 29.71 28.32 -1.40
CA PHE A 64 29.02 27.70 -2.53
C PHE A 64 28.59 26.26 -2.20
N THR A 65 29.43 25.50 -1.50
CA THR A 65 29.13 24.13 -1.08
C THR A 65 27.93 24.09 -0.14
N VAL A 66 27.86 25.02 0.82
CA VAL A 66 26.72 25.15 1.73
C VAL A 66 25.43 25.45 0.94
N LEU A 67 25.47 26.36 -0.04
CA LEU A 67 24.31 26.67 -0.88
C LEU A 67 23.83 25.45 -1.68
N VAL A 68 24.77 24.69 -2.27
CA VAL A 68 24.44 23.46 -3.01
C VAL A 68 23.84 22.40 -2.07
N ALA A 69 24.39 22.25 -0.86
CA ALA A 69 23.87 21.31 0.13
C ALA A 69 22.44 21.68 0.55
N VAL A 70 22.16 22.96 0.81
CA VAL A 70 20.81 23.45 1.12
C VAL A 70 19.85 23.19 -0.05
N TYR A 71 20.27 23.47 -1.28
CA TYR A 71 19.46 23.21 -2.47
C TYR A 71 19.12 21.72 -2.63
N ALA A 72 20.10 20.84 -2.38
CA ALA A 72 19.89 19.39 -2.41
C ALA A 72 18.88 18.93 -1.34
N VAL A 73 18.98 19.45 -0.11
CA VAL A 73 18.02 19.17 0.97
C VAL A 73 16.61 19.64 0.59
N ILE A 74 16.47 20.81 -0.04
CA ILE A 74 15.18 21.31 -0.51
C ILE A 74 14.57 20.37 -1.56
N LEU A 75 15.35 19.92 -2.55
CA LEU A 75 14.88 18.95 -3.55
C LEU A 75 14.45 17.63 -2.91
N GLN A 76 15.26 17.11 -1.98
CA GLN A 76 14.94 15.87 -1.27
C GLN A 76 13.66 16.00 -0.43
N SER A 77 13.42 17.16 0.19
CA SER A 77 12.20 17.41 0.97
C SER A 77 10.93 17.38 0.11
N ARG A 78 11.00 17.86 -1.14
CA ARG A 78 9.88 17.81 -2.09
C ARG A 78 9.59 16.38 -2.52
N SER A 79 10.64 15.62 -2.85
CA SER A 79 10.54 14.18 -3.15
C SER A 79 9.88 13.41 -2.01
N LEU A 80 10.27 13.71 -0.76
CA LEU A 80 9.71 13.03 0.41
C LEU A 80 8.21 13.32 0.57
N LYS A 81 7.78 14.57 0.39
CA LYS A 81 6.36 14.95 0.47
C LYS A 81 5.49 14.22 -0.56
N LEU A 82 5.98 14.10 -1.79
CA LEU A 82 5.27 13.35 -2.84
C LEU A 82 5.19 11.86 -2.50
N SER A 83 6.28 11.28 -1.96
CA SER A 83 6.29 9.89 -1.51
C SER A 83 5.28 9.64 -0.38
N ILE A 84 5.21 10.54 0.61
CA ILE A 84 4.23 10.43 1.71
C ILE A 84 2.80 10.55 1.19
N ALA A 85 2.54 11.45 0.23
CA ALA A 85 1.23 11.58 -0.38
C ALA A 85 0.80 10.28 -1.08
N ALA A 86 1.70 9.69 -1.89
CA ALA A 86 1.44 8.41 -2.54
C ALA A 86 1.26 7.26 -1.53
N GLN A 87 2.03 7.24 -0.45
CA GLN A 87 1.89 6.24 0.62
C GLN A 87 0.54 6.37 1.34
N ARG A 88 0.06 7.59 1.60
CA ARG A 88 -1.27 7.80 2.18
C ARG A 88 -2.39 7.33 1.26
N GLU A 89 -2.26 7.58 -0.03
CA GLU A 89 -3.22 7.09 -1.03
C GLU A 89 -3.25 5.56 -1.06
N GLN A 90 -2.08 4.91 -1.03
CA GLN A 90 -1.97 3.45 -0.94
C GLN A 90 -2.55 2.90 0.37
N GLU A 91 -2.29 3.55 1.50
CA GLU A 91 -2.85 3.19 2.80
C GLU A 91 -4.39 3.26 2.78
N GLN A 92 -4.96 4.32 2.24
CA GLN A 92 -6.42 4.47 2.11
C GLN A 92 -7.02 3.38 1.22
N ALA A 93 -6.39 3.08 0.08
CA ALA A 93 -6.83 2.00 -0.80
C ALA A 93 -6.79 0.63 -0.09
N LEU A 94 -5.74 0.35 0.68
CA LEU A 94 -5.62 -0.89 1.46
C LEU A 94 -6.68 -0.99 2.57
N LEU A 95 -6.95 0.10 3.29
CA LEU A 95 -8.00 0.14 4.30
C LEU A 95 -9.38 -0.14 3.69
N GLN A 96 -9.64 0.39 2.49
CA GLN A 96 -10.88 0.11 1.76
C GLN A 96 -10.97 -1.36 1.32
N GLN A 97 -9.86 -1.94 0.84
CA GLN A 97 -9.81 -3.36 0.51
C GLN A 97 -10.04 -4.26 1.71
N MET A 98 -9.44 -3.96 2.87
CA MET A 98 -9.66 -4.69 4.12
C MET A 98 -11.13 -4.67 4.53
N ARG A 99 -11.78 -3.51 4.47
CA ARG A 99 -13.22 -3.39 4.79
C ARG A 99 -14.08 -4.25 3.85
N ARG A 100 -13.78 -4.25 2.55
CA ARG A 100 -14.48 -5.11 1.58
C ARG A 100 -14.28 -6.60 1.87
N GLN A 101 -13.06 -7.00 2.26
CA GLN A 101 -12.77 -8.39 2.63
C GLN A 101 -13.54 -8.83 3.88
N GLU A 102 -13.66 -7.96 4.89
CA GLU A 102 -14.43 -8.25 6.09
C GLU A 102 -15.90 -8.53 5.78
N VAL A 103 -16.54 -7.67 4.96
CA VAL A 103 -17.93 -7.87 4.54
C VAL A 103 -18.08 -9.17 3.72
N MET A 104 -17.14 -9.47 2.83
CA MET A 104 -17.14 -10.73 2.07
C MET A 104 -17.03 -11.97 2.96
N LEU A 105 -16.23 -11.93 4.02
CA LEU A 105 -16.15 -13.02 5.00
C LEU A 105 -17.48 -13.22 5.73
N GLN A 106 -18.16 -12.14 6.09
CA GLN A 106 -19.49 -12.21 6.72
C GLN A 106 -20.54 -12.81 5.77
N ILE A 107 -20.55 -12.38 4.51
CA ILE A 107 -21.43 -12.96 3.46
C ILE A 107 -21.17 -14.46 3.30
N SER A 108 -19.91 -14.86 3.24
CA SER A 108 -19.51 -16.27 3.12
C SER A 108 -20.00 -17.10 4.31
N SER A 109 -19.85 -16.57 5.53
CA SER A 109 -20.36 -17.19 6.77
C SER A 109 -21.88 -17.39 6.74
N TYR A 110 -22.65 -16.36 6.39
CA TYR A 110 -24.10 -16.46 6.30
C TYR A 110 -24.56 -17.41 5.20
N THR A 111 -23.90 -17.40 4.04
CA THR A 111 -24.19 -18.32 2.94
C THR A 111 -24.01 -19.77 3.37
N ALA A 112 -22.88 -20.09 4.02
CA ALA A 112 -22.63 -21.43 4.55
C ALA A 112 -23.68 -21.84 5.58
N ARG A 113 -24.08 -20.91 6.46
CA ARG A 113 -25.13 -21.17 7.46
C ARG A 113 -26.49 -21.45 6.83
N ILE A 114 -26.88 -20.70 5.81
CA ILE A 114 -28.12 -20.90 5.06
C ILE A 114 -28.10 -22.27 4.38
N GLN A 115 -26.97 -22.68 3.80
CA GLN A 115 -26.84 -23.98 3.14
C GLN A 115 -27.01 -25.15 4.12
N ILE A 116 -26.44 -25.05 5.33
CA ILE A 116 -26.66 -26.05 6.39
C ILE A 116 -28.13 -26.10 6.79
N LEU A 117 -28.74 -24.95 7.04
CA LEU A 117 -30.16 -24.88 7.42
C LEU A 117 -31.08 -25.41 6.31
N ALA A 118 -30.73 -25.20 5.03
CA ALA A 118 -31.47 -25.77 3.91
C ALA A 118 -31.40 -27.30 3.90
N SER A 119 -30.22 -27.88 4.15
CA SER A 119 -30.06 -29.32 4.29
C SER A 119 -30.85 -29.89 5.48
N ASP A 120 -30.81 -29.22 6.64
CA ASP A 120 -31.59 -29.62 7.81
C ASP A 120 -33.09 -29.57 7.51
N ARG A 121 -33.53 -28.55 6.78
CA ARG A 121 -34.92 -28.37 6.37
C ARG A 121 -35.41 -29.52 5.48
N GLU A 122 -34.61 -29.92 4.51
CA GLU A 122 -34.89 -31.08 3.65
C GLU A 122 -35.01 -32.35 4.47
N TRP A 123 -34.11 -32.57 5.43
CA TRP A 123 -34.17 -33.72 6.32
C TRP A 123 -35.46 -33.74 7.17
N TYR A 124 -35.84 -32.60 7.76
CA TYR A 124 -37.11 -32.50 8.50
C TYR A 124 -38.33 -32.69 7.59
N GLN A 125 -38.27 -32.24 6.34
CA GLN A 125 -39.33 -32.46 5.36
C GLN A 125 -39.51 -33.96 5.08
N HIS A 126 -38.42 -34.69 4.85
CA HIS A 126 -38.47 -36.15 4.70
C HIS A 126 -39.06 -36.86 5.92
N LEU A 127 -38.73 -36.41 7.14
CA LEU A 127 -39.34 -36.97 8.35
C LEU A 127 -40.85 -36.70 8.44
N ILE A 128 -41.29 -35.49 8.09
CA ILE A 128 -42.71 -35.13 8.05
C ILE A 128 -43.46 -36.06 7.09
N ASP A 129 -42.92 -36.28 5.90
CA ASP A 129 -43.55 -37.13 4.90
C ASP A 129 -43.57 -38.60 5.36
N ARG A 130 -42.48 -39.10 5.98
CA ARG A 130 -42.45 -40.44 6.57
C ARG A 130 -43.48 -40.62 7.69
N TYR A 131 -43.61 -39.66 8.61
CA TYR A 131 -44.62 -39.76 9.68
C TYR A 131 -46.05 -39.62 9.14
N ARG A 132 -46.25 -38.89 8.04
CA ARG A 132 -47.53 -38.84 7.34
C ARG A 132 -47.92 -40.22 6.80
N GLU A 133 -47.00 -40.90 6.12
CA GLU A 133 -47.23 -42.26 5.61
C GLU A 133 -47.54 -43.26 6.73
N ILE A 134 -46.78 -43.23 7.83
CA ILE A 134 -47.03 -44.09 9.00
C ILE A 134 -48.42 -43.84 9.56
N ARG A 135 -48.79 -42.56 9.72
CA ARG A 135 -50.10 -42.16 10.25
C ARG A 135 -51.25 -42.61 9.35
N GLU A 136 -51.08 -42.61 8.03
CA GLU A 136 -52.10 -43.06 7.07
C GLU A 136 -52.24 -44.59 7.04
N ALA A 137 -51.18 -45.33 7.32
CA ALA A 137 -51.17 -46.79 7.34
C ALA A 137 -51.63 -47.40 8.69
N GLU A 138 -51.54 -46.64 9.77
CA GLU A 138 -51.74 -47.14 11.13
C GLU A 138 -53.22 -47.19 11.53
N LYS A 139 -53.64 -48.31 12.15
CA LYS A 139 -55.01 -48.53 12.62
C LYS A 139 -55.14 -48.41 14.14
N ASP A 140 -54.02 -48.53 14.85
CA ASP A 140 -53.94 -48.34 16.30
C ASP A 140 -53.90 -46.84 16.64
N GLU A 141 -54.90 -46.38 17.38
CA GLU A 141 -55.06 -44.97 17.78
C GLU A 141 -53.86 -44.44 18.57
N SER A 142 -53.24 -45.27 19.43
CA SER A 142 -52.08 -44.83 20.22
C SER A 142 -50.87 -44.54 19.33
N LYS A 143 -50.61 -45.39 18.34
CA LYS A 143 -49.50 -45.22 17.39
C LYS A 143 -49.78 -44.11 16.38
N TRP A 144 -51.04 -43.95 15.98
CA TRP A 144 -51.48 -42.83 15.16
C TRP A 144 -51.19 -41.51 15.85
N GLN A 145 -51.50 -41.41 17.14
CA GLN A 145 -51.28 -40.21 17.94
C GLN A 145 -49.79 -39.91 18.11
N ASP A 146 -48.97 -40.93 18.39
CA ASP A 146 -47.50 -40.77 18.46
C ASP A 146 -46.89 -40.27 17.12
N ALA A 147 -47.34 -40.82 15.99
CA ALA A 147 -46.91 -40.37 14.67
C ALA A 147 -47.34 -38.91 14.40
N HIS A 148 -48.57 -38.55 14.80
CA HIS A 148 -49.08 -37.18 14.69
C HIS A 148 -48.26 -36.19 15.54
N ASP A 149 -47.94 -36.55 16.78
CA ASP A 149 -47.15 -35.71 17.68
C ASP A 149 -45.72 -35.51 17.14
N LYS A 150 -45.08 -36.57 16.65
CA LYS A 150 -43.76 -36.50 16.01
C LYS A 150 -43.78 -35.62 14.75
N MET A 151 -44.79 -35.80 13.90
CA MET A 151 -44.98 -34.96 12.70
C MET A 151 -45.13 -33.49 13.08
N THR A 152 -45.96 -33.16 14.07
CA THR A 152 -46.19 -31.79 14.53
C THR A 152 -44.91 -31.15 15.09
N ARG A 153 -44.12 -31.91 15.86
CA ARG A 153 -42.80 -31.45 16.33
C ARG A 153 -41.84 -31.17 15.17
N CYS A 154 -41.80 -32.03 14.15
CA CYS A 154 -40.99 -31.82 12.95
C CYS A 154 -41.47 -30.59 12.16
N GLN A 155 -42.78 -30.36 12.02
CA GLN A 155 -43.34 -29.18 11.36
C GLN A 155 -42.98 -27.88 12.09
N SER A 156 -43.04 -27.89 13.42
CA SER A 156 -42.61 -26.76 14.25
C SER A 156 -41.13 -26.44 14.02
N LYS A 157 -40.26 -27.47 14.03
CA LYS A 157 -38.82 -27.30 13.76
C LYS A 157 -38.51 -26.83 12.34
N ASN A 158 -39.21 -27.37 11.33
CA ASN A 158 -39.08 -26.94 9.95
C ASN A 158 -39.45 -25.45 9.79
N THR A 159 -40.51 -25.00 10.48
CA THR A 159 -40.92 -23.58 10.50
C THR A 159 -39.89 -22.69 11.20
N GLU A 160 -39.33 -23.14 12.32
CA GLU A 160 -38.24 -22.44 13.03
C GLU A 160 -37.02 -22.25 12.12
N ILE A 161 -36.59 -23.31 11.42
CA ILE A 161 -35.48 -23.27 10.47
C ILE A 161 -35.76 -22.30 9.33
N LYS A 162 -36.97 -22.36 8.74
CA LYS A 162 -37.39 -21.44 7.68
C LYS A 162 -37.32 -19.98 8.12
N ASN A 163 -37.77 -19.67 9.33
CA ASN A 163 -37.71 -18.31 9.86
C ASN A 163 -36.26 -17.83 10.03
N LYS A 164 -35.38 -18.68 10.59
CA LYS A 164 -33.94 -18.36 10.70
C LYS A 164 -33.26 -18.17 9.34
N MET A 165 -33.62 -18.97 8.34
CA MET A 165 -33.10 -18.78 6.97
C MET A 165 -33.53 -17.42 6.41
N ASN A 166 -34.78 -17.01 6.61
CA ASN A 166 -35.28 -15.71 6.15
C ASN A 166 -34.57 -14.54 6.86
N GLU A 167 -34.34 -14.65 8.17
CA GLU A 167 -33.57 -13.66 8.94
C GLU A 167 -32.14 -13.52 8.40
N LEU A 168 -31.45 -14.65 8.19
CA LEU A 168 -30.09 -14.65 7.62
C LEU A 168 -30.06 -14.14 6.18
N SER A 169 -31.07 -14.45 5.37
CA SER A 169 -31.19 -13.94 4.00
C SER A 169 -31.36 -12.42 3.99
N SER A 170 -32.19 -11.87 4.88
CA SER A 170 -32.36 -10.43 5.00
C SER A 170 -31.07 -9.73 5.45
N ALA A 171 -30.30 -10.35 6.34
CA ALA A 171 -28.99 -9.84 6.75
C ALA A 171 -27.98 -9.89 5.59
N LEU A 172 -27.98 -10.99 4.83
CA LEU A 172 -27.15 -11.15 3.63
C LEU A 172 -27.45 -10.06 2.59
N ASP A 173 -28.72 -9.80 2.31
CA ASP A 173 -29.15 -8.77 1.35
C ASP A 173 -28.66 -7.38 1.78
N THR A 174 -28.69 -7.09 3.08
CA THR A 174 -28.19 -5.83 3.64
C THR A 174 -26.67 -5.68 3.41
N LEU A 175 -25.89 -6.75 3.63
CA LEU A 175 -24.44 -6.74 3.40
C LEU A 175 -24.08 -6.63 1.92
N VAL A 176 -24.85 -7.29 1.05
CA VAL A 176 -24.68 -7.20 -0.41
C VAL A 176 -24.98 -5.78 -0.88
N GLN A 177 -26.05 -5.14 -0.39
CA GLN A 177 -26.34 -3.74 -0.67
C GLN A 177 -25.20 -2.82 -0.25
N GLN A 178 -24.64 -3.02 0.95
CA GLN A 178 -23.49 -2.25 1.43
C GLN A 178 -22.28 -2.36 0.48
N LEU A 179 -21.94 -3.57 0.03
CA LEU A 179 -20.87 -3.79 -0.95
C LEU A 179 -21.14 -3.12 -2.29
N THR A 180 -22.38 -3.15 -2.78
CA THR A 180 -22.74 -2.50 -4.05
C THR A 180 -22.61 -0.98 -3.96
N VAL A 181 -23.07 -0.37 -2.86
CA VAL A 181 -22.92 1.09 -2.65
C VAL A 181 -21.44 1.47 -2.55
N ASP A 182 -20.66 0.72 -1.78
CA ASP A 182 -19.21 0.95 -1.62
C ASP A 182 -18.41 0.73 -2.93
N SER A 183 -18.98 0.08 -3.94
CA SER A 183 -18.38 -0.10 -5.27
C SER A 183 -18.69 1.04 -6.23
N VAL A 184 -19.82 1.75 -6.04
CA VAL A 184 -20.27 2.86 -6.89
C VAL A 184 -19.65 4.19 -6.45
N VAL A 185 -19.32 4.32 -5.16
CA VAL A 185 -18.74 5.55 -4.57
C VAL A 185 -17.20 5.57 -4.65
N ALA A 186 -16.57 4.43 -4.97
CA ALA A 186 -15.11 4.27 -5.09
C ALA A 186 -14.63 4.53 -6.52
#